data_AF-A0A558QTP1-F1
#
_entry.id   AF-A0A558QTP1-F1
#
_cell.length_a   1.000
_cell.length_b   1.000
_cell.length_c   1.000
_cell.angle_alpha   90.00
_cell.angle_beta   90.00
_cell.angle_gamma   90.00
#
_symmetry.space_group_name_H-M   'P 1'
#
loop_
_entity.id
_entity.type
_entity.pdbx_description
1 polymer ?
#
loop_
_entity_poly.entity_id
_entity_poly.type
_entity_poly.pdbx_seq_one_letter_code
_entity_poly.pdbx_strand_id
1 'polypeptide(L)'
;MAFPAIKSIGKPSAEEDAVLDYFLTTDSVRQISENEVFLVIGRKGAGKTALVKHFTKDQTNPYHRALNLRGYPWALHGELANQQGSEMEAYVSSWRYLIAAQAASAVLEAKWKNEIDSEKKLRVFLHATMARLSLT
;
A
#
# COMPACT_ATOMS: atom_id res chain seq x y z
N MET A 1 2.82 45.79 28.74
CA MET A 1 2.10 44.80 27.90
C MET A 1 2.73 43.45 28.14
N ALA A 2 1.97 42.48 28.64
CA ALA A 2 2.46 41.13 28.91
C ALA A 2 2.06 40.21 27.75
N PHE A 3 3.01 39.46 27.19
CA PHE A 3 2.71 38.43 26.21
C PHE A 3 1.95 37.27 26.87
N PRO A 4 0.91 36.72 26.23
CA PRO A 4 0.15 35.60 26.80
C PRO A 4 1.05 34.37 26.94
N ALA A 5 1.01 33.75 28.13
CA ALA A 5 1.76 32.52 28.40
C ALA A 5 1.22 31.36 27.56
N ILE A 6 2.07 30.82 26.68
CA ILE A 6 1.75 29.66 25.83
C ILE A 6 1.68 28.42 26.74
N LYS A 7 0.48 27.86 26.93
CA LYS A 7 0.23 26.76 27.87
C LYS A 7 0.71 25.39 27.40
N SER A 8 0.93 25.21 26.10
CA SER A 8 1.44 23.97 25.51
C SER A 8 1.97 24.21 24.10
N ILE A 9 3.15 23.68 23.82
CA ILE A 9 3.62 23.42 22.46
C ILE A 9 3.09 22.01 22.17
N GLY A 10 2.22 21.84 21.16
CA GLY A 10 1.45 20.62 20.93
C GLY A 10 2.26 19.32 21.03
N LYS A 11 1.58 18.21 21.38
CA LYS A 11 2.23 16.90 21.53
C LYS A 11 2.92 16.47 20.23
N PRO A 12 4.07 15.77 20.27
CA PRO A 12 4.82 15.37 19.06
C PRO A 12 4.12 14.33 18.17
N SER A 13 2.87 13.96 18.47
CA SER A 13 2.15 12.95 17.70
C SER A 13 1.29 13.62 16.65
N ALA A 14 1.92 13.98 15.54
CA ALA A 14 1.23 14.21 14.26
C ALA A 14 0.98 12.87 13.54
N GLU A 15 0.90 11.73 14.25
CA GLU A 15 0.99 10.41 13.61
C GLU A 15 -0.36 9.89 13.11
N GLU A 16 -1.50 10.31 13.67
CA GLU A 16 -2.76 9.61 13.38
C GLU A 16 -3.80 10.48 12.67
N ASP A 17 -4.35 11.54 13.25
CA ASP A 17 -5.53 12.20 12.65
C ASP A 17 -5.24 13.48 11.85
N ALA A 18 -4.27 14.32 12.25
CA ALA A 18 -4.15 15.67 11.69
C ALA A 18 -3.31 15.79 10.38
N VAL A 19 -2.64 14.73 9.94
CA VAL A 19 -1.71 14.82 8.78
C VAL A 19 -2.42 15.26 7.51
N LEU A 20 -3.64 14.76 7.29
CA LEU A 20 -4.43 15.09 6.11
C LEU A 20 -5.02 16.49 6.17
N ASP A 21 -5.39 16.96 7.37
CA ASP A 21 -5.96 18.30 7.60
C ASP A 21 -4.96 19.42 7.28
N TYR A 22 -3.65 19.13 7.41
CA TYR A 22 -2.57 20.05 7.05
C TYR A 22 -1.84 19.66 5.76
N PHE A 23 -2.38 18.72 4.99
CA PHE A 23 -1.74 18.25 3.77
C PHE A 23 -1.91 19.28 2.65
N LEU A 24 -0.83 19.99 2.33
CA LEU A 24 -0.78 20.88 1.17
C LEU A 24 -0.54 20.04 -0.08
N THR A 25 -1.45 20.12 -1.04
CA THR A 25 -1.26 19.52 -2.37
C THR A 25 -0.08 20.21 -3.06
N THR A 26 0.97 19.45 -3.33
CA THR A 26 2.16 19.91 -4.05
C THR A 26 2.14 19.39 -5.49
N ASP A 27 3.05 19.89 -6.33
CA ASP A 27 3.25 19.38 -7.70
C ASP A 27 3.49 17.86 -7.73
N SER A 28 4.07 17.29 -6.67
CA SER A 28 4.24 15.83 -6.54
C SER A 28 2.91 15.09 -6.58
N VAL A 29 1.84 15.64 -6.00
CA VAL A 29 0.51 15.00 -6.02
C VAL A 29 0.00 14.94 -7.46
N ARG A 30 0.08 16.05 -8.20
CA ARG A 30 -0.32 16.12 -9.61
C ARG A 30 0.49 15.12 -10.44
N GLN A 31 1.82 15.18 -10.35
CA GLN A 31 2.75 14.32 -11.09
C GLN A 31 2.48 12.83 -10.86
N ILE A 32 2.17 12.42 -9.62
CA ILE A 32 1.82 11.03 -9.32
C ILE A 32 0.44 10.69 -9.92
N SER A 33 -0.56 11.56 -9.77
CA SER A 33 -1.92 11.30 -10.27
C SER A 33 -1.99 11.21 -11.79
N GLU A 34 -1.12 11.93 -12.50
CA GLU A 34 -1.01 11.93 -13.96
C GLU A 34 -0.03 10.87 -14.49
N ASN A 35 0.52 10.04 -13.60
CA ASN A 35 1.54 9.02 -13.91
C ASN A 35 2.83 9.60 -14.55
N GLU A 36 3.16 10.87 -14.28
CA GLU A 36 4.41 11.50 -14.71
C GLU A 36 5.62 11.00 -13.91
N VAL A 37 5.40 10.48 -12.70
CA VAL A 37 6.44 9.97 -11.79
C VAL A 37 6.08 8.59 -11.26
N PHE A 38 7.01 7.64 -11.43
CA PHE A 38 6.86 6.27 -10.94
C PHE A 38 7.41 6.06 -9.52
N LEU A 39 8.45 6.80 -9.13
CA LEU A 39 9.18 6.54 -7.88
C LEU A 39 9.41 7.84 -7.10
N VAL A 40 8.96 7.84 -5.84
CA VAL A 40 9.13 8.98 -4.92
C VAL A 40 10.16 8.62 -3.85
N ILE A 41 11.34 9.25 -3.94
CA ILE A 41 12.42 9.11 -2.95
C ILE A 41 12.60 10.45 -2.23
N GLY A 42 12.93 10.43 -0.94
CA GLY A 42 13.22 11.64 -0.19
C GLY A 42 13.73 11.37 1.22
N ARG A 43 14.29 12.40 1.87
CA ARG A 43 14.80 12.30 3.25
C ARG A 43 13.70 11.96 4.27
N LYS A 44 14.09 11.52 5.47
CA LYS A 44 13.15 11.38 6.60
C LYS A 44 12.46 12.72 6.85
N GLY A 45 11.14 12.69 7.03
CA GLY A 45 10.32 13.91 7.19
C GLY A 45 9.84 14.58 5.90
N ALA A 46 10.26 14.12 4.71
CA ALA A 46 9.86 14.72 3.43
C ALA A 46 8.40 14.44 2.98
N GLY A 47 7.52 13.97 3.88
CA GLY A 47 6.09 13.79 3.57
C GLY A 47 5.71 12.54 2.75
N LYS A 48 6.62 11.59 2.49
CA LYS A 48 6.30 10.35 1.73
C LYS A 48 5.12 9.57 2.32
N THR A 49 5.07 9.41 3.65
CA THR A 49 3.95 8.75 4.32
C THR A 49 2.64 9.52 4.16
N ALA A 50 2.71 10.86 4.13
CA ALA A 50 1.54 11.70 3.91
C ALA A 50 1.01 11.54 2.48
N LEU A 51 1.88 11.41 1.48
CA LEU A 51 1.48 11.06 0.11
C LEU A 51 0.76 9.71 0.06
N VAL A 52 1.31 8.67 0.70
CA VAL A 52 0.64 7.35 0.77
C VAL A 52 -0.76 7.49 1.39
N LYS A 53 -0.87 8.12 2.57
CA LYS A 53 -2.17 8.37 3.22
C LYS A 53 -3.13 9.15 2.32
N HIS A 54 -2.64 10.18 1.62
CA HIS A 54 -3.44 11.02 0.73
C HIS A 54 -4.04 10.21 -0.43
N PHE A 55 -3.26 9.34 -1.08
CA PHE A 55 -3.76 8.54 -2.20
C PHE A 55 -4.68 7.39 -1.77
N THR A 56 -4.51 6.86 -0.55
CA THR A 56 -5.24 5.67 -0.08
C THR A 56 -6.40 5.98 0.87
N LYS A 57 -6.71 7.25 1.16
CA LYS A 57 -7.73 7.63 2.15
C LYS A 57 -9.15 7.19 1.78
N ASP A 58 -9.55 7.36 0.52
CA ASP A 58 -10.97 7.24 0.14
C ASP A 58 -11.35 5.84 -0.33
N GLN A 59 -10.39 4.92 -0.50
CA GLN A 59 -10.57 3.53 -1.02
C GLN A 59 -11.47 3.40 -2.28
N THR A 60 -11.79 4.50 -2.94
CA THR A 60 -12.67 4.55 -4.12
C THR A 60 -11.97 4.06 -5.38
N ASN A 61 -10.65 4.31 -5.46
CA ASN A 61 -9.82 3.81 -6.54
C ASN A 61 -9.17 2.48 -6.14
N PRO A 62 -9.55 1.34 -6.76
CA PRO A 62 -9.01 0.03 -6.39
C PRO A 62 -7.50 -0.09 -6.65
N TYR A 63 -6.92 0.79 -7.47
CA TYR A 63 -5.49 0.83 -7.76
C TYR A 63 -4.66 1.57 -6.72
N HIS A 64 -5.28 2.37 -5.84
CA HIS A 64 -4.57 3.09 -4.78
C HIS A 64 -4.48 2.23 -3.53
N ARG A 65 -3.36 1.54 -3.33
CA ARG A 65 -3.16 0.63 -2.18
C ARG A 65 -1.85 0.90 -1.45
N ALA A 66 -1.91 0.97 -0.12
CA ALA A 66 -0.74 1.03 0.73
C ALA A 66 -0.25 -0.40 0.99
N LEU A 67 0.82 -0.81 0.31
CA LEU A 67 1.40 -2.14 0.48
C LEU A 67 2.43 -2.15 1.60
N ASN A 68 2.35 -3.17 2.45
CA ASN A 68 3.35 -3.47 3.44
C ASN A 68 3.33 -4.99 3.71
N LEU A 69 4.39 -5.50 4.33
CA LEU A 69 4.49 -6.92 4.69
C LEU A 69 3.99 -7.22 6.12
N ARG A 70 3.33 -6.26 6.79
CA ARG A 70 2.71 -6.51 8.10
C ARG A 70 1.45 -7.34 7.84
N GLY A 71 1.40 -8.54 8.41
CA GLY A 71 0.36 -9.53 8.11
C GLY A 71 0.62 -10.36 6.86
N TYR A 72 1.80 -10.27 6.25
CA TYR A 72 2.21 -11.20 5.22
C TYR A 72 2.37 -12.62 5.82
N PRO A 73 1.84 -13.68 5.17
CA PRO A 73 1.85 -15.04 5.70
C PRO A 73 3.25 -15.67 5.55
N TRP A 74 4.19 -15.23 6.40
CA TRP A 74 5.58 -15.67 6.37
C TRP A 74 5.73 -17.19 6.56
N ALA A 75 4.86 -17.81 7.35
CA ALA A 75 4.82 -19.26 7.53
C ALA A 75 4.57 -19.98 6.19
N LEU A 76 3.49 -19.60 5.49
CA LEU A 76 3.20 -20.16 4.16
C LEU A 76 4.30 -19.84 3.15
N HIS A 77 4.87 -18.63 3.20
CA HIS A 77 5.97 -18.29 2.32
C HIS A 77 7.19 -19.18 2.57
N GLY A 78 7.50 -19.51 3.82
CA GLY A 78 8.56 -20.45 4.18
C GLY A 78 8.29 -21.87 3.70
N GLU A 79 7.03 -22.33 3.73
CA GLU A 79 6.63 -23.64 3.19
C GLU A 79 6.76 -23.71 1.67
N LEU A 80 6.47 -22.62 0.97
CA LEU A 80 6.53 -22.52 -0.49
C LEU A 80 7.91 -22.09 -1.02
N ALA A 81 8.75 -21.53 -0.16
CA ALA A 81 10.08 -21.08 -0.53
C ALA A 81 10.95 -22.29 -0.86
N ASN A 82 11.61 -22.23 -2.02
CA ASN A 82 12.68 -23.18 -2.31
C ASN A 82 13.79 -22.99 -1.26
N GLN A 83 14.05 -24.03 -0.48
CA GLN A 83 15.08 -24.05 0.58
C GLN A 83 16.51 -23.78 0.10
N GLN A 84 16.72 -23.63 -1.21
CA GLN A 84 18.00 -23.31 -1.84
C GLN A 84 18.22 -21.80 -2.07
N GLY A 85 17.19 -20.96 -1.86
CA GLY A 85 17.30 -19.51 -2.02
C GLY A 85 17.85 -18.80 -0.78
N SER A 86 18.54 -17.68 -0.99
CA SER A 86 18.97 -16.80 0.10
C SER A 86 17.78 -16.07 0.75
N GLU A 87 17.93 -15.62 1.99
CA GLU A 87 16.91 -14.81 2.69
C GLU A 87 16.54 -13.54 1.90
N MET A 88 17.51 -12.94 1.21
CA MET A 88 17.30 -11.77 0.36
C MET A 88 16.39 -12.09 -0.83
N GLU A 89 16.58 -13.25 -1.47
CA GLU A 89 15.73 -13.69 -2.58
C GLU A 89 14.31 -14.03 -2.11
N ALA A 90 14.16 -14.62 -0.92
CA ALA A 90 12.85 -14.84 -0.31
C ALA A 90 12.12 -13.51 -0.04
N TYR A 91 12.84 -12.50 0.47
CA TYR A 91 12.29 -11.16 0.71
C TYR A 91 11.84 -10.47 -0.59
N VAL A 92 12.66 -10.52 -1.65
CA VAL A 92 12.29 -10.01 -2.98
C VAL A 92 11.08 -10.76 -3.55
N SER A 93 11.06 -12.09 -3.40
CA SER A 93 9.96 -12.93 -3.87
C SER A 93 8.65 -12.62 -3.13
N SER A 94 8.73 -12.32 -1.84
CA SER A 94 7.58 -11.92 -1.02
C SER A 94 6.97 -10.61 -1.52
N TRP A 95 7.79 -9.60 -1.81
CA TRP A 95 7.30 -8.34 -2.39
C TRP A 95 6.69 -8.54 -3.78
N ARG A 96 7.33 -9.34 -4.65
CA ARG A 96 6.80 -9.64 -5.98
C ARG A 96 5.43 -10.29 -5.90
N TYR A 97 5.28 -11.29 -5.02
CA TYR A 97 4.00 -11.95 -4.80
C TYR A 97 2.95 -10.97 -4.27
N LEU A 98 3.29 -10.18 -3.24
CA LEU A 98 2.36 -9.21 -2.66
C LEU A 98 1.86 -8.22 -3.71
N ILE A 99 2.76 -7.64 -4.51
CA ILE A 99 2.42 -6.68 -5.57
C ILE A 99 1.52 -7.35 -6.62
N ALA A 100 1.89 -8.54 -7.09
CA ALA A 100 1.12 -9.26 -8.11
C ALA A 100 -0.30 -9.63 -7.61
N ALA A 101 -0.42 -10.14 -6.39
CA ALA A 101 -1.71 -10.48 -5.79
C ALA A 101 -2.59 -9.25 -5.60
N GLN A 102 -2.03 -8.14 -5.13
CA GLN A 102 -2.78 -6.90 -4.91
C GLN A 102 -3.18 -6.23 -6.23
N ALA A 103 -2.32 -6.26 -7.25
CA ALA A 103 -2.65 -5.80 -8.59
C ALA A 103 -3.78 -6.65 -9.21
N ALA A 104 -3.72 -7.97 -9.06
CA ALA A 104 -4.77 -8.88 -9.49
C ALA A 104 -6.12 -8.55 -8.81
N SER A 105 -6.12 -8.40 -7.49
CA SER A 105 -7.33 -7.99 -6.75
C SER A 105 -7.87 -6.63 -7.21
N ALA A 106 -6.99 -5.65 -7.44
CA ALA A 106 -7.39 -4.33 -7.93
C ALA A 106 -8.08 -4.40 -9.30
N VAL A 107 -7.57 -5.25 -10.20
CA VAL A 107 -8.20 -5.49 -11.51
C VAL A 107 -9.59 -6.12 -11.34
N LEU A 108 -9.76 -7.06 -10.42
CA LEU A 108 -11.05 -7.72 -10.18
C LEU A 108 -12.09 -6.84 -9.48
N GLU A 109 -11.66 -5.88 -8.67
CA GLU A 109 -12.53 -4.91 -8.00
C GLU A 109 -12.93 -3.77 -8.93
N ALA A 110 -12.10 -3.45 -9.93
CA ALA A 110 -12.46 -2.51 -10.96
C ALA A 110 -13.65 -3.03 -11.78
N LYS A 111 -14.64 -2.17 -12.00
CA LYS A 111 -15.82 -2.52 -12.81
C LYS A 111 -15.48 -2.37 -14.29
N TRP A 112 -15.12 -3.45 -14.95
CA TRP A 112 -14.88 -3.48 -16.40
C TRP A 112 -16.20 -3.62 -17.15
N LYS A 113 -16.34 -2.95 -18.29
CA LYS A 113 -17.55 -3.05 -19.14
C LYS A 113 -17.65 -4.40 -19.88
N ASN A 114 -16.52 -5.10 -20.03
CA ASN A 114 -16.43 -6.37 -20.74
C ASN A 114 -15.75 -7.39 -19.83
N GLU A 115 -16.48 -8.44 -19.44
CA GLU A 115 -15.92 -9.56 -18.68
C GLU A 115 -15.04 -10.39 -19.63
N ILE A 116 -13.75 -10.53 -19.29
CA ILE A 116 -12.78 -11.30 -20.10
C ILE A 116 -12.57 -12.65 -19.41
N ASP A 117 -12.41 -13.75 -20.17
CA ASP A 117 -12.19 -15.11 -19.64
C ASP A 117 -11.05 -15.18 -18.58
N SER A 118 -10.00 -14.38 -18.76
CA SER A 118 -8.88 -14.24 -17.80
C SER A 118 -9.31 -13.77 -16.42
N GLU A 119 -10.38 -12.96 -16.32
CA GLU A 119 -10.93 -12.48 -15.05
C GLU A 119 -11.51 -13.64 -14.22
N LYS A 120 -12.26 -14.54 -14.87
CA LYS A 120 -12.84 -15.73 -14.20
C LYS A 120 -11.75 -16.64 -13.67
N LYS A 121 -10.72 -16.91 -14.48
CA LYS A 121 -9.55 -17.72 -14.07
C LYS A 121 -8.83 -17.09 -12.89
N LEU A 122 -8.67 -15.77 -12.87
CA LEU A 122 -8.02 -15.06 -11.79
C LEU A 122 -8.83 -15.09 -10.48
N ARG A 123 -10.17 -14.94 -10.56
CA ARG A 123 -11.05 -15.11 -9.39
C ARG A 123 -10.93 -16.50 -8.78
N VAL A 124 -10.97 -17.54 -9.61
CA VAL A 124 -10.80 -18.94 -9.16
C VAL A 124 -9.45 -19.15 -8.49
N PHE A 125 -8.37 -18.66 -9.11
CA PHE A 125 -7.03 -18.74 -8.55
C PHE A 125 -6.95 -18.10 -7.17
N LEU A 126 -7.38 -16.84 -7.02
CA LEU A 126 -7.33 -16.14 -5.75
C LEU A 126 -8.20 -16.81 -4.67
N HIS A 127 -9.39 -17.29 -5.01
CA HIS A 127 -10.21 -18.04 -4.06
C HIS A 127 -9.54 -19.33 -3.57
N ALA A 128 -8.94 -20.10 -4.49
CA ALA A 128 -8.23 -21.32 -4.13
C ALA A 128 -7.00 -21.03 -3.24
N THR A 129 -6.28 -19.94 -3.50
CA THR A 129 -5.12 -19.52 -2.72
C THR A 129 -5.52 -18.94 -1.36
N MET A 130 -6.57 -18.11 -1.28
CA MET A 130 -7.04 -17.52 -0.01
C MET A 130 -7.72 -18.53 0.91
N ALA A 131 -8.41 -19.53 0.36
CA ALA A 131 -8.96 -20.64 1.14
C ALA A 131 -7.86 -21.47 1.84
N ARG A 132 -6.67 -21.57 1.22
CA ARG A 132 -5.50 -22.20 1.86
C ARG A 132 -4.87 -21.31 2.94
N LEU A 133 -5.01 -19.98 2.82
CA LEU A 133 -4.45 -19.00 3.76
C LEU A 133 -5.30 -18.76 5.02
N SER A 134 -6.58 -19.13 5.00
CA SER A 134 -7.52 -18.89 6.11
C SER A 134 -7.67 -20.10 7.06
N LEU A 135 -6.87 -21.14 6.85
CA LEU A 135 -6.83 -22.38 7.66
C LEU A 135 -5.57 -22.48 8.55
N THR A 136 -4.81 -21.40 8.69
CA THR A 136 -3.63 -21.27 9.56
C THR A 136 -3.72 -20.01 10.39
#